data_AF-A0A963KLD0-F1
#
_entry.id   AF-A0A963KLD0-F1
#
_cell.length_a   1.000
_cell.length_b   1.000
_cell.length_c   1.000
_cell.angle_alpha   90.00
_cell.angle_beta   90.00
_cell.angle_gamma   90.00
#
_symmetry.space_group_name_H-M   'P 1'
#
loop_
_entity.id
_entity.type
_entity.pdbx_description
1 polymer ?
#
loop_
_entity_poly.entity_id
_entity_poly.type
_entity_poly.pdbx_seq_one_letter_code
_entity_poly.pdbx_strand_id
1 'polypeptide(L)'
;MSLYTALCSRVLFPVHERIKGHDSVGRMHRLESSQWWSAEALREAQARRLNAFLVEIGDRVPYYRALFQRLHFDAAGVQSTRDLAQLPLLTKSTIRDNVEGLMARDHGP
;
A
#
# COMPACT_ATOMS: atom_id res chain seq x y z
N MET A 1 32.60 -8.21 14.15
CA MET A 1 31.47 -7.44 14.71
C MET A 1 31.53 -7.57 16.23
N SER A 2 31.57 -6.46 16.96
CA SER A 2 31.54 -6.50 18.43
C SER A 2 30.20 -7.07 18.91
N LEU A 3 30.23 -7.83 20.01
CA LEU A 3 29.03 -8.35 20.67
C LEU A 3 28.03 -7.23 20.99
N TYR A 4 28.56 -6.05 21.32
CA TYR A 4 27.79 -4.82 21.53
C TYR A 4 27.04 -4.38 20.27
N THR A 5 27.70 -4.35 19.12
CA THR A 5 27.09 -3.98 17.85
C THR A 5 25.99 -4.97 17.46
N ALA A 6 26.22 -6.27 17.67
CA ALA A 6 25.22 -7.30 17.37
C ALA A 6 23.98 -7.18 18.26
N LEU A 7 24.16 -6.94 19.56
CA LEU A 7 23.06 -6.75 20.51
C LEU A 7 22.25 -5.49 20.19
N CYS A 8 22.92 -4.37 19.93
CA CYS A 8 22.26 -3.12 19.61
C CYS A 8 21.47 -3.20 18.29
N SER A 9 22.07 -3.75 17.23
CA SER A 9 21.45 -3.81 15.90
C SER A 9 20.32 -4.84 15.80
N ARG A 10 20.44 -5.99 16.49
CA ARG A 10 19.49 -7.11 16.33
C ARG A 10 18.38 -7.15 17.39
N VAL A 11 18.55 -6.46 18.52
CA VAL A 11 17.60 -6.53 19.65
C VAL A 11 17.12 -5.15 20.07
N LEU A 12 18.02 -4.26 20.50
CA LEU A 12 17.61 -2.97 21.06
C LEU A 12 16.95 -2.06 20.01
N PHE A 13 17.53 -1.96 18.81
CA PHE A 13 17.01 -1.12 17.74
C PHE A 13 15.63 -1.59 17.22
N PRO A 14 15.40 -2.88 16.89
CA PRO A 14 14.08 -3.36 16.49
C PRO A 14 13.00 -3.15 17.56
N VAL A 15 13.31 -3.36 18.84
CA VAL A 15 12.37 -3.15 19.94
C VAL A 15 12.03 -1.67 20.07
N HIS A 16 13.03 -0.79 20.04
CA HIS A 16 12.83 0.66 20.11
C HIS A 16 12.01 1.20 18.92
N GLU A 17 12.28 0.75 17.69
CA GLU A 17 11.48 1.12 16.52
C GLU A 17 10.02 0.64 16.67
N ARG A 18 9.80 -0.57 17.17
CA ARG A 18 8.45 -1.10 17.39
C ARG A 18 7.69 -0.35 18.48
N ILE A 19 8.36 0.08 19.55
CA ILE A 19 7.79 0.96 20.59
C ILE A 19 7.36 2.31 20.00
N LYS A 20 8.11 2.82 19.01
CA LYS A 20 7.76 4.04 18.27
C LYS A 20 6.68 3.84 17.20
N GLY A 21 6.14 2.62 17.06
CA GLY A 21 5.17 2.28 16.02
C GLY A 21 5.76 2.19 14.61
N HIS A 22 7.09 2.15 14.49
CA HIS A 22 7.77 2.05 13.20
C HIS A 22 8.05 0.59 12.82
N ASP A 23 7.66 0.20 11.60
CA ASP A 23 8.05 -1.06 10.96
C ASP A 23 9.34 -0.92 10.12
N SER A 24 10.26 -0.02 10.49
CA SER A 24 11.42 0.32 9.64
C SER A 24 12.35 -0.87 9.41
N VAL A 25 12.58 -1.70 10.43
CA VAL A 25 13.41 -2.91 10.32
C VAL A 25 12.75 -3.95 9.41
N GLY A 26 11.43 -4.16 9.54
CA GLY A 26 10.68 -5.04 8.66
C GLY A 26 10.69 -4.56 7.21
N ARG A 27 10.53 -3.26 6.98
CA ARG A 27 10.67 -2.62 5.66
C ARG A 27 12.07 -2.82 5.08
N MET A 28 13.10 -2.63 5.89
CA MET A 28 14.49 -2.81 5.46
C MET A 28 14.75 -4.23 4.98
N HIS A 29 14.38 -5.25 5.76
CA HIS A 29 14.54 -6.65 5.35
C HIS A 29 13.78 -6.99 4.07
N ARG A 30 12.55 -6.46 3.90
CA ARG A 30 11.81 -6.62 2.65
C ARG A 30 12.57 -6.01 1.47
N LEU A 31 13.07 -4.79 1.61
CA LEU A 31 13.85 -4.10 0.57
C LEU A 31 15.14 -4.85 0.23
N GLU A 32 15.91 -5.26 1.24
CA GLU A 32 17.17 -6.02 1.08
C GLU A 32 16.96 -7.35 0.35
N SER A 33 15.82 -8.00 0.56
CA SER A 33 15.45 -9.21 -0.18
C SER A 33 14.98 -8.90 -1.60
N SER A 34 14.12 -7.88 -1.77
CA SER A 34 13.46 -7.58 -3.04
C SER A 34 14.36 -6.90 -4.07
N GLN A 35 15.46 -6.27 -3.65
CA GLN A 35 16.41 -5.63 -4.57
C GLN A 35 17.08 -6.63 -5.53
N TRP A 36 17.09 -7.92 -5.18
CA TRP A 36 17.66 -9.01 -5.98
C TRP A 36 16.61 -9.81 -6.73
N TRP A 37 15.34 -9.41 -6.69
CA TRP A 37 14.28 -10.10 -7.40
C TRP A 37 14.40 -9.91 -8.91
N SER A 38 13.93 -10.91 -9.66
CA SER A 38 13.72 -10.74 -11.08
C SER A 38 12.64 -9.69 -11.33
N ALA A 39 12.69 -9.05 -12.51
CA ALA A 39 11.66 -8.09 -12.90
C ALA A 39 10.24 -8.70 -12.91
N GLU A 40 10.13 -10.01 -13.14
CA GLU A 40 8.87 -10.74 -13.12
C GLU A 40 8.33 -10.93 -11.71
N ALA A 41 9.15 -11.40 -10.78
CA ALA A 41 8.77 -11.52 -9.36
C ALA A 41 8.37 -10.16 -8.76
N LEU A 42 9.08 -9.08 -9.14
CA LEU A 42 8.73 -7.73 -8.72
C LEU A 42 7.37 -7.29 -9.28
N ARG A 43 7.10 -7.55 -10.57
CA ARG A 43 5.82 -7.24 -11.21
C ARG A 43 4.66 -7.98 -10.55
N GLU A 44 4.81 -9.26 -10.25
CA GLU A 44 3.78 -10.04 -9.54
C GLU A 44 3.52 -9.49 -8.13
N ALA A 45 4.58 -9.15 -7.39
CA ALA A 45 4.43 -8.58 -6.06
C ALA A 45 3.72 -7.22 -6.09
N GLN A 46 4.04 -6.38 -7.08
CA GLN A 46 3.33 -5.11 -7.31
C GLN A 46 1.87 -5.34 -7.66
N ALA A 47 1.56 -6.30 -8.54
CA ALA A 47 0.19 -6.65 -8.92
C ALA A 47 -0.63 -7.12 -7.71
N ARG A 48 -0.11 -8.07 -6.92
CA ARG A 48 -0.79 -8.57 -5.71
C ARG A 48 -1.08 -7.45 -4.72
N ARG A 49 -0.09 -6.57 -4.48
CA ARG A 49 -0.26 -5.44 -3.55
C ARG A 49 -1.24 -4.41 -4.08
N LEU A 50 -1.22 -4.14 -5.39
CA LEU A 50 -2.16 -3.22 -6.04
C LEU A 50 -3.60 -3.76 -5.96
N ASN A 51 -3.80 -5.03 -6.28
CA ASN A 51 -5.10 -5.70 -6.19
C ASN A 51 -5.67 -5.60 -4.77
N ALA A 52 -4.90 -5.99 -3.76
CA ALA A 52 -5.32 -5.89 -2.37
C ALA A 52 -5.70 -4.46 -1.97
N PHE A 53 -4.90 -3.46 -2.37
CA PHE A 53 -5.19 -2.05 -2.12
C PHE A 53 -6.49 -1.59 -2.80
N LEU A 54 -6.69 -1.93 -4.07
CA LEU A 54 -7.89 -1.55 -4.83
C LEU A 54 -9.15 -2.19 -4.24
N VAL A 55 -9.08 -3.47 -3.84
CA VAL A 55 -10.17 -4.15 -3.14
C VAL A 55 -10.48 -3.46 -1.82
N GLU A 56 -9.46 -3.13 -1.04
CA GLU A 56 -9.63 -2.45 0.25
C GLU A 56 -10.28 -1.07 0.11
N ILE A 57 -9.81 -0.22 -0.81
CA ILE A 57 -10.42 1.12 -1.00
C ILE A 57 -11.80 1.04 -1.64
N GLY A 58 -12.05 0.06 -2.50
CA GLY A 58 -13.36 -0.20 -3.10
C GLY A 58 -14.40 -0.59 -2.06
N ASP A 59 -13.97 -1.23 -0.98
CA ASP A 59 -14.83 -1.46 0.18
C ASP A 59 -14.87 -0.21 1.07
N ARG A 60 -13.74 0.28 1.57
CA ARG A 60 -13.73 1.24 2.69
C ARG A 60 -14.02 2.69 2.30
N VAL A 61 -13.72 3.10 1.07
CA VAL A 61 -13.80 4.51 0.64
C VAL A 61 -15.03 4.73 -0.25
N PRO A 62 -16.05 5.49 0.21
CA PRO A 62 -17.30 5.69 -0.52
C PRO A 62 -17.13 6.17 -1.97
N TYR A 63 -16.21 7.10 -2.22
CA TYR A 63 -15.92 7.63 -3.55
C TYR A 63 -15.42 6.54 -4.50
N TYR A 64 -14.44 5.73 -4.07
CA TYR A 64 -13.90 4.66 -4.92
C TYR A 64 -14.90 3.53 -5.12
N ARG A 65 -15.69 3.19 -4.10
CA ARG A 65 -16.80 2.23 -4.24
C ARG A 65 -17.77 2.66 -5.35
N ALA A 66 -18.24 3.92 -5.30
CA ALA A 66 -19.14 4.46 -6.31
C ALA A 66 -18.48 4.58 -7.69
N LEU A 67 -17.21 4.97 -7.74
CA LEU A 67 -16.44 5.07 -8.99
C LEU A 67 -16.31 3.70 -9.68
N PHE A 68 -15.94 2.66 -8.93
CA PHE A 68 -15.79 1.31 -9.47
C PHE A 68 -17.12 0.76 -9.97
N GLN A 69 -18.20 0.95 -9.21
CA GLN A 69 -19.55 0.56 -9.64
C GLN A 69 -19.96 1.27 -10.94
N ARG A 70 -19.75 2.59 -11.02
CA ARG A 70 -20.09 3.39 -12.21
C ARG A 70 -19.30 2.98 -13.45
N LEU A 71 -18.04 2.59 -13.29
CA LEU A 71 -17.17 2.18 -14.39
C LEU A 71 -17.23 0.67 -14.67
N HIS A 72 -18.02 -0.10 -13.90
CA HIS A 72 -17.98 -1.56 -13.90
C HIS A 72 -16.55 -2.12 -13.74
N PHE A 73 -15.74 -1.43 -12.93
CA PHE A 73 -14.34 -1.77 -12.71
C PHE A 73 -14.22 -2.87 -11.65
N ASP A 74 -13.66 -4.02 -12.04
CA ASP A 74 -13.40 -5.13 -11.12
C ASP A 74 -12.01 -5.00 -10.47
N ALA A 75 -12.01 -4.50 -9.22
CA ALA A 75 -10.79 -4.37 -8.43
C ALA A 75 -10.12 -5.71 -8.10
N ALA A 76 -10.89 -6.79 -7.91
CA ALA A 76 -10.37 -8.11 -7.58
C ALA A 76 -9.77 -8.80 -8.82
N GLY A 77 -10.18 -8.39 -10.01
CA GLY A 77 -9.64 -8.86 -11.29
C GLY A 77 -8.30 -8.25 -11.70
N VAL A 78 -7.84 -7.18 -11.04
CA VAL A 78 -6.61 -6.46 -11.43
C VAL A 78 -5.36 -7.34 -11.33
N GLN A 79 -4.63 -7.48 -12.44
CA GLN A 79 -3.42 -8.30 -12.57
C GLN A 79 -2.16 -7.47 -12.82
N SER A 80 -2.27 -6.19 -13.14
CA SER A 80 -1.10 -5.33 -13.35
C SER A 80 -1.38 -3.85 -13.14
N THR A 81 -0.31 -3.06 -13.03
CA THR A 81 -0.42 -1.59 -12.98
C THR A 81 -1.01 -0.98 -14.24
N ARG A 82 -1.03 -1.70 -15.37
CA ARG A 82 -1.65 -1.22 -16.62
C ARG A 82 -3.17 -1.13 -16.51
N ASP A 83 -3.78 -1.95 -15.67
CA ASP A 83 -5.23 -1.98 -15.48
C ASP A 83 -5.76 -0.67 -14.86
N LEU A 84 -4.87 0.09 -14.20
CA LEU A 84 -5.18 1.43 -13.68
C LEU A 84 -5.55 2.43 -14.77
N ALA A 85 -5.17 2.18 -16.04
CA ALA A 85 -5.55 3.05 -17.16
C ALA A 85 -7.08 3.11 -17.38
N GLN A 86 -7.83 2.17 -16.81
CA GLN A 86 -9.30 2.18 -16.83
C GLN A 86 -9.90 3.20 -15.86
N LEU A 87 -9.11 3.68 -14.89
CA LEU A 87 -9.55 4.65 -13.88
C LEU A 87 -9.17 6.07 -14.29
N PRO A 88 -10.05 7.06 -14.06
CA PRO A 88 -9.71 8.46 -14.31
C PRO A 88 -8.65 8.94 -13.33
N LEU A 89 -7.82 9.89 -13.77
CA LEU A 89 -6.86 10.57 -12.91
C LEU A 89 -7.58 11.41 -11.85
N LEU A 90 -7.09 11.37 -10.62
CA LEU A 90 -7.63 12.16 -9.52
C LEU A 90 -7.06 13.58 -9.59
N THR A 91 -7.93 14.57 -9.81
CA THR A 91 -7.55 15.99 -9.89
C THR A 91 -7.86 16.72 -8.59
N LYS A 92 -7.23 17.90 -8.40
CA LYS A 92 -7.48 18.73 -7.21
C LYS A 92 -8.93 19.23 -7.12
N SER A 93 -9.60 19.48 -8.24
CA SER A 93 -11.03 19.83 -8.24
C SER A 93 -11.86 18.62 -7.83
N THR A 94 -11.62 17.44 -8.41
CA THR A 94 -12.31 16.20 -8.04
C THR A 94 -12.19 15.92 -6.54
N ILE A 95 -11.00 16.12 -5.95
CA ILE A 95 -10.81 15.97 -4.50
C ILE A 95 -11.68 16.95 -3.71
N ARG A 96 -11.65 18.24 -4.08
CA ARG A 96 -12.42 19.28 -3.39
C ARG A 96 -13.93 19.01 -3.44
N ASP A 97 -14.42 18.52 -4.58
CA ASP A 97 -15.84 18.25 -4.78
C ASP A 97 -16.31 16.96 -4.08
N ASN A 98 -15.38 16.12 -3.63
CA ASN A 98 -15.67 14.78 -3.07
C ASN A 98 -14.93 14.51 -1.74
N VAL A 99 -14.55 15.55 -0.98
CA VAL A 99 -13.73 15.40 0.24
C VAL A 99 -14.32 14.36 1.20
N GLU A 100 -15.60 14.48 1.52
CA GLU A 100 -16.29 13.55 2.43
C GLU A 100 -16.32 12.12 1.89
N GLY A 101 -16.56 11.97 0.58
CA GLY A 101 -16.57 10.66 -0.06
C GLY A 101 -15.19 10.00 -0.15
N LEU A 102 -14.11 10.78 -0.10
CA LEU A 102 -12.73 10.29 -0.13
C LEU A 102 -12.24 9.83 1.25
N MET A 103 -12.98 10.11 2.32
CA MET A 103 -12.67 9.60 3.65
C MET A 103 -13.13 8.15 3.81
N ALA A 104 -12.23 7.28 4.28
CA ALA A 104 -12.59 5.89 4.58
C ALA A 104 -13.62 5.85 5.71
N ARG A 105 -14.54 4.89 5.70
CA ARG A 105 -15.59 4.78 6.74
C ARG A 105 -15.02 4.61 8.15
N ASP A 106 -13.82 4.07 8.26
CA ASP A 106 -13.05 3.86 9.49
C ASP A 106 -11.89 4.87 9.67
N HIS A 107 -11.95 6.03 9.00
CA HIS A 107 -10.96 7.09 9.20
C HIS A 107 -11.00 7.61 10.65
N GLY A 108 -9.83 7.82 11.23
CA GLY A 108 -9.69 8.45 12.55
C GLY A 108 -10.05 9.95 12.53
N PRO A 109 -10.24 10.56 13.70
CA PRO A 109 -10.45 12.00 13.85
C PRO A 109 -9.24 12.84 13.42
#